data_AF-A0A6P0N1K6-F1
#
_entry.id   AF-A0A6P0N1K6-F1
#
_cell.length_a   1.000
_cell.length_b   1.000
_cell.length_c   1.000
_cell.angle_alpha   90.00
_cell.angle_beta   90.00
_cell.angle_gamma   90.00
#
_symmetry.space_group_name_H-M   'P 1'
#
loop_
_entity.id
_entity.type
_entity.pdbx_description
1 polymer ?
#
loop_
_entity_poly.entity_id
_entity_poly.type
_entity_poly.pdbx_seq_one_letter_code
_entity_poly.pdbx_strand_id
1 'polypeptide(L)'
;MSIPPLTWKELEAMTDFEIDTVNGATNAQSCLRLFGFTESDIRVTLYRDNHAWCPYCQKIWLWLEEKQIPYRIQKITMFCYGKKERWYKHKVPSGMLPALELDGKLITESDDILIGLERVFKPLEQSMKDPAVINLRQLERLLFRAWCTWLCYPTRSSKEEQHNQDQFIKVVEMVENALSRTPGPYFLDQFGTVDVIFMPYVERMNASLYYYKGYSIREENPRLAAWFEAMETRPTYRGTQSDFHTHVHDLPPQMGGCWPNDKPQTLINQARVDNGPWEGLPDVTYPEPETSRTEALQRVLKHRTNIIRVNPADETLFDPALRCALTHMITGETCMPPLGSDSALRYLRDRISVPRDMSIYAAKRLRESLEKTASLVGNGQGSAIPIRHRRDQDPANFAKAV
;
A
#
# COMPACT_ATOMS: atom_id res chain seq x y z
N MET A 1 2.69 -18.92 -31.58
CA MET A 1 1.35 -18.75 -32.18
C MET A 1 0.55 -17.85 -31.26
N SER A 2 -0.18 -16.87 -31.79
CA SER A 2 -1.04 -16.01 -30.96
C SER A 2 -2.48 -16.50 -31.01
N ILE A 3 -3.15 -16.51 -29.87
CA ILE A 3 -4.58 -16.84 -29.76
C ILE A 3 -5.44 -15.56 -29.77
N PRO A 4 -6.72 -15.64 -30.18
CA PRO A 4 -7.64 -14.53 -29.97
C PRO A 4 -7.85 -14.26 -28.47
N PRO A 5 -8.15 -13.01 -28.07
CA PRO A 5 -8.46 -12.70 -26.68
C PRO A 5 -9.75 -13.40 -26.27
N LEU A 6 -9.77 -13.97 -25.06
CA LEU A 6 -11.01 -14.43 -24.44
C LEU A 6 -12.03 -13.30 -24.38
N THR A 7 -13.30 -13.67 -24.54
CA THR A 7 -14.43 -12.77 -24.32
C THR A 7 -14.56 -12.44 -22.83
N TRP A 8 -15.28 -11.36 -22.51
CA TRP A 8 -15.57 -11.04 -21.11
C TRP A 8 -16.29 -12.18 -20.37
N LYS A 9 -17.20 -12.89 -21.04
CA LYS A 9 -17.92 -14.03 -20.46
C LYS A 9 -17.01 -15.21 -20.17
N GLU A 10 -16.06 -15.49 -21.05
CA GLU A 10 -15.06 -16.55 -20.81
C GLU A 10 -14.13 -16.15 -19.66
N LEU A 11 -13.65 -14.91 -19.62
CA LEU A 11 -12.85 -14.40 -18.50
C LEU A 11 -13.62 -14.45 -17.16
N GLU A 12 -14.91 -14.13 -17.15
CA GLU A 12 -15.77 -14.28 -15.97
C GLU A 12 -15.83 -15.73 -15.47
N ALA A 13 -15.80 -16.72 -16.37
CA ALA A 13 -15.80 -18.12 -16.01
C ALA A 13 -14.43 -18.64 -15.48
N MET A 14 -13.36 -17.83 -15.55
CA MET A 14 -12.01 -18.21 -15.13
C MET A 14 -11.67 -17.79 -13.69
N THR A 15 -12.62 -17.22 -12.95
CA THR A 15 -12.40 -16.85 -11.54
C THR A 15 -13.67 -17.00 -10.72
N ASP A 16 -13.52 -17.62 -9.56
CA ASP A 16 -14.49 -17.72 -8.48
C ASP A 16 -13.95 -17.02 -7.22
N PHE A 17 -12.93 -16.15 -7.37
CA PHE A 17 -12.27 -15.53 -6.24
C PHE A 17 -13.24 -14.65 -5.45
N GLU A 18 -13.43 -15.01 -4.18
CA GLU A 18 -14.22 -14.25 -3.23
C GLU A 18 -13.42 -13.97 -1.97
N ILE A 19 -13.76 -12.86 -1.31
CA ILE A 19 -13.19 -12.50 -0.01
C ILE A 19 -14.31 -12.26 0.99
N ASP A 20 -14.20 -12.86 2.17
CA ASP A 20 -15.05 -12.50 3.29
C ASP A 20 -14.56 -11.19 3.89
N THR A 21 -15.22 -10.10 3.51
CA THR A 21 -14.89 -8.76 3.99
C THR A 21 -15.29 -8.51 5.44
N VAL A 22 -16.09 -9.38 6.06
CA VAL A 22 -16.68 -9.18 7.39
C VAL A 22 -15.97 -10.01 8.46
N ASN A 23 -15.73 -11.30 8.22
CA ASN A 23 -15.08 -12.19 9.19
C ASN A 23 -13.79 -12.83 8.68
N GLY A 24 -13.50 -12.70 7.39
CA GLY A 24 -12.30 -13.27 6.77
C GLY A 24 -11.02 -12.51 7.11
N ALA A 25 -9.94 -12.81 6.38
CA ALA A 25 -8.66 -12.13 6.54
C ALA A 25 -8.78 -10.60 6.35
N THR A 26 -7.89 -9.87 6.99
CA THR A 26 -7.79 -8.41 6.86
C THR A 26 -7.65 -8.02 5.40
N ASN A 27 -8.41 -7.01 4.95
CA ASN A 27 -8.36 -6.54 3.58
C ASN A 27 -8.90 -5.10 3.46
N ALA A 28 -8.39 -4.35 2.49
CA ALA A 28 -8.76 -2.95 2.28
C ALA A 28 -10.20 -2.73 1.77
N GLN A 29 -10.93 -3.79 1.38
CA GLN A 29 -12.29 -3.66 0.85
C GLN A 29 -13.34 -3.50 1.94
N SER A 30 -13.03 -3.97 3.15
CA SER A 30 -13.96 -4.02 4.28
C SER A 30 -14.52 -2.64 4.67
N CYS A 31 -15.83 -2.62 4.92
CA CYS A 31 -16.54 -1.50 5.57
C CYS A 31 -17.12 -1.89 6.95
N LEU A 32 -17.05 -3.19 7.29
CA LEU A 32 -17.54 -3.79 8.52
C LEU A 32 -16.63 -4.98 8.84
N ARG A 33 -16.21 -5.13 10.10
CA ARG A 33 -15.42 -6.25 10.58
C ARG A 33 -16.04 -6.78 11.86
N LEU A 34 -16.39 -8.05 11.88
CA LEU A 34 -17.12 -8.66 12.99
C LEU A 34 -16.34 -9.75 13.71
N PHE A 35 -15.44 -10.48 13.04
CA PHE A 35 -14.66 -11.54 13.67
C PHE A 35 -15.53 -12.59 14.42
N GLY A 36 -16.73 -12.87 13.91
CA GLY A 36 -17.70 -13.78 14.53
C GLY A 36 -18.62 -13.14 15.58
N PHE A 37 -18.41 -11.87 15.94
CA PHE A 37 -19.33 -11.09 16.78
C PHE A 37 -20.53 -10.56 15.99
N THR A 38 -21.47 -9.91 16.68
CA THR A 38 -22.66 -9.29 16.08
C THR A 38 -22.49 -7.79 15.90
N GLU A 39 -23.32 -7.17 15.05
CA GLU A 39 -23.29 -5.72 14.87
C GLU A 39 -23.61 -4.92 16.14
N SER A 40 -24.33 -5.52 17.10
CA SER A 40 -24.59 -4.91 18.42
C SER A 40 -23.36 -4.87 19.32
N ASP A 41 -22.34 -5.69 19.05
CA ASP A 41 -21.07 -5.67 19.80
C ASP A 41 -20.14 -4.54 19.34
N ILE A 42 -20.48 -3.86 18.25
CA ILE A 42 -19.63 -2.80 17.68
C ILE A 42 -19.71 -1.54 18.53
N ARG A 43 -18.55 -1.18 19.08
CA ARG A 43 -18.33 0.07 19.82
C ARG A 43 -17.45 1.06 19.07
N VAL A 44 -16.84 0.63 17.96
CA VAL A 44 -15.80 1.37 17.24
C VAL A 44 -16.25 1.66 15.81
N THR A 45 -16.07 2.91 15.38
CA THR A 45 -16.06 3.29 13.96
C THR A 45 -14.74 3.96 13.61
N LEU A 46 -13.96 3.35 12.72
CA LEU A 46 -12.72 3.91 12.19
C LEU A 46 -13.00 4.73 10.93
N TYR A 47 -12.61 6.00 10.93
CA TYR A 47 -12.56 6.83 9.73
C TYR A 47 -11.13 6.76 9.16
N ARG A 48 -10.98 6.07 8.02
CA ARG A 48 -9.68 5.89 7.34
C ARG A 48 -9.77 6.23 5.87
N ASP A 49 -8.63 6.36 5.22
CA ASP A 49 -8.57 6.75 3.82
C ASP A 49 -9.05 5.64 2.87
N ASN A 50 -9.55 6.01 1.68
CA ASN A 50 -10.03 5.06 0.67
C ASN A 50 -8.95 4.10 0.14
N HIS A 51 -7.68 4.51 0.13
CA HIS A 51 -6.62 3.83 -0.62
C HIS A 51 -5.67 2.99 0.25
N ALA A 52 -5.78 3.12 1.58
CA ALA A 52 -4.81 2.62 2.56
C ALA A 52 -3.42 3.28 2.45
N TRP A 53 -3.39 4.53 1.97
CA TRP A 53 -2.14 5.30 1.84
C TRP A 53 -1.75 6.05 3.11
N CYS A 54 -2.67 6.24 4.06
CA CYS A 54 -2.37 6.96 5.29
C CYS A 54 -1.60 6.05 6.28
N PRO A 55 -0.34 6.36 6.65
CA PRO A 55 0.41 5.54 7.61
C PRO A 55 -0.24 5.53 9.00
N TYR A 56 -0.79 6.67 9.42
CA TYR A 56 -1.55 6.78 10.66
C TYR A 56 -2.85 5.94 10.62
N CYS A 57 -3.47 5.88 9.43
CA CYS A 57 -4.46 4.89 8.97
C CYS A 57 -4.11 3.47 9.40
N GLN A 58 -3.03 3.01 8.79
CA GLN A 58 -2.54 1.64 8.86
C GLN A 58 -2.24 1.21 10.30
N LYS A 59 -1.64 2.09 11.12
CA LYS A 59 -1.36 1.80 12.54
C LYS A 59 -2.62 1.40 13.32
N ILE A 60 -3.67 2.21 13.23
CA ILE A 60 -4.93 1.92 13.96
C ILE A 60 -5.62 0.69 13.38
N TRP A 61 -5.56 0.55 12.05
CA TRP A 61 -6.16 -0.58 11.36
C TRP A 61 -5.50 -1.91 11.78
N LEU A 62 -4.17 -1.98 11.78
CA LEU A 62 -3.43 -3.14 12.28
C LEU A 62 -3.81 -3.47 13.72
N TRP A 63 -3.81 -2.47 14.61
CA TRP A 63 -4.14 -2.68 16.02
C TRP A 63 -5.53 -3.29 16.23
N LEU A 64 -6.54 -2.79 15.52
CA LEU A 64 -7.92 -3.30 15.62
C LEU A 64 -8.05 -4.72 15.09
N GLU A 65 -7.38 -5.03 13.98
CA GLU A 65 -7.40 -6.36 13.35
C GLU A 65 -6.68 -7.41 14.20
N GLU A 66 -5.54 -7.06 14.79
CA GLU A 66 -4.78 -7.92 15.71
C GLU A 66 -5.57 -8.25 16.98
N LYS A 67 -6.33 -7.28 17.48
CA LYS A 67 -7.20 -7.45 18.64
C LYS A 67 -8.55 -8.10 18.31
N GLN A 68 -8.86 -8.28 17.01
CA GLN A 68 -10.14 -8.78 16.51
C GLN A 68 -11.35 -8.08 17.14
N ILE A 69 -11.27 -6.75 17.30
CA ILE A 69 -12.35 -5.95 17.87
C ILE A 69 -13.38 -5.67 16.78
N PRO A 70 -14.68 -5.97 16.95
CA PRO A 70 -15.67 -5.67 15.92
C PRO A 70 -15.82 -4.16 15.71
N TYR A 71 -15.74 -3.71 14.46
CA TYR A 71 -15.74 -2.29 14.12
C TYR A 71 -16.32 -1.99 12.73
N ARG A 72 -16.81 -0.76 12.56
CA ARG A 72 -17.20 -0.21 11.24
C ARG A 72 -16.05 0.61 10.66
N ILE A 73 -16.00 0.66 9.33
CA ILE A 73 -15.06 1.50 8.60
C ILE A 73 -15.83 2.50 7.75
N GLN A 74 -15.52 3.78 7.93
CA GLN A 74 -15.96 4.86 7.07
C GLN A 74 -14.77 5.33 6.23
N LYS A 75 -14.86 5.17 4.91
CA LYS A 75 -13.77 5.52 4.00
C LYS A 75 -13.86 6.97 3.56
N ILE A 76 -12.78 7.71 3.76
CA ILE A 76 -12.70 9.16 3.57
C ILE A 76 -11.68 9.49 2.49
N THR A 77 -11.99 10.45 1.63
CA THR A 77 -11.11 10.89 0.55
C THR A 77 -9.97 11.76 1.12
N MET A 78 -8.71 11.47 0.78
CA MET A 78 -7.58 12.34 1.13
C MET A 78 -7.45 13.50 0.15
N PHE A 79 -6.86 14.61 0.62
CA PHE A 79 -6.69 15.82 -0.19
C PHE A 79 -5.80 15.61 -1.42
N CYS A 80 -4.85 14.66 -1.36
CA CYS A 80 -3.95 14.39 -2.47
C CYS A 80 -4.67 13.74 -3.67
N TYR A 81 -5.71 12.92 -3.47
CA TYR A 81 -6.36 12.18 -4.57
C TYR A 81 -7.81 12.56 -4.85
N GLY A 82 -8.43 13.45 -4.08
CA GLY A 82 -9.80 13.87 -4.39
C GLY A 82 -10.36 14.92 -3.44
N LYS A 83 -11.68 15.13 -3.54
CA LYS A 83 -12.40 16.12 -2.74
C LYS A 83 -12.86 15.50 -1.41
N LYS A 84 -12.35 16.04 -0.30
CA LYS A 84 -12.78 15.68 1.06
C LYS A 84 -14.29 15.84 1.22
N GLU A 85 -14.92 14.86 1.84
CA GLU A 85 -16.36 14.79 2.07
C GLU A 85 -16.82 15.92 3.00
N ARG A 86 -17.87 16.65 2.60
CA ARG A 86 -18.39 17.78 3.39
C ARG A 86 -18.84 17.32 4.78
N TRP A 87 -19.59 16.22 4.87
CA TRP A 87 -20.08 15.70 6.15
C TRP A 87 -18.93 15.34 7.11
N TYR A 88 -17.83 14.81 6.58
CA TYR A 88 -16.66 14.47 7.40
C TYR A 88 -16.02 15.73 7.96
N LYS A 89 -15.88 16.80 7.17
CA LYS A 89 -15.38 18.09 7.66
C LYS A 89 -16.26 18.74 8.73
N HIS A 90 -17.56 18.45 8.77
CA HIS A 90 -18.42 18.91 9.87
C HIS A 90 -18.13 18.15 11.17
N LYS A 91 -17.80 16.85 11.06
CA LYS A 91 -17.43 16.01 12.21
C LYS A 91 -15.99 16.24 12.68
N VAL A 92 -15.05 16.34 11.75
CA VAL A 92 -13.61 16.56 11.96
C VAL A 92 -13.19 17.81 11.17
N PRO A 93 -13.23 19.01 11.77
CA PRO A 93 -12.99 20.28 11.06
C PRO A 93 -11.65 20.36 10.31
N SER A 94 -10.59 19.73 10.86
CA SER A 94 -9.27 19.66 10.21
C SER A 94 -9.29 18.83 8.91
N GLY A 95 -10.26 17.91 8.76
CA GLY A 95 -10.31 16.95 7.66
C GLY A 95 -9.20 15.88 7.71
N MET A 96 -8.41 15.85 8.78
CA MET A 96 -7.30 14.92 8.96
C MET A 96 -7.79 13.50 9.28
N LEU A 97 -6.93 12.52 9.03
CA LEU A 97 -7.16 11.11 9.29
C LEU A 97 -5.96 10.53 10.07
N PRO A 98 -6.15 9.46 10.86
CA PRO A 98 -7.43 8.87 11.23
C PRO A 98 -8.27 9.77 12.14
N ALA A 99 -9.56 9.46 12.19
CA ALA A 99 -10.39 9.72 13.34
C ALA A 99 -11.06 8.41 13.76
N LEU A 100 -11.44 8.30 15.03
CA LEU A 100 -12.11 7.12 15.55
C LEU A 100 -13.24 7.53 16.47
N GLU A 101 -14.40 6.90 16.33
CA GLU A 101 -15.51 7.04 17.26
C GLU A 101 -15.56 5.79 18.15
N LEU A 102 -15.49 5.98 19.45
CA LEU A 102 -15.55 4.93 20.48
C LEU A 102 -16.69 5.25 21.44
N ASP A 103 -17.73 4.42 21.45
CA ASP A 103 -18.96 4.66 22.24
C ASP A 103 -19.56 6.06 22.01
N GLY A 104 -19.62 6.50 20.75
CA GLY A 104 -20.12 7.81 20.36
C GLY A 104 -19.15 8.98 20.65
N LYS A 105 -17.98 8.73 21.24
CA LYS A 105 -16.96 9.76 21.49
C LYS A 105 -15.93 9.78 20.37
N LEU A 106 -15.79 10.94 19.73
CA LEU A 106 -14.78 11.17 18.70
C LEU A 106 -13.40 11.36 19.33
N ILE A 107 -12.42 10.62 18.84
CA ILE A 107 -11.00 10.72 19.18
C ILE A 107 -10.22 10.97 17.88
N THR A 108 -9.36 11.98 17.90
CA THR A 108 -8.41 12.30 16.84
C THR A 108 -6.99 12.11 17.35
N GLU A 109 -5.99 12.23 16.48
CA GLU A 109 -4.58 11.91 16.75
C GLU A 109 -4.31 10.42 16.97
N SER A 110 -3.38 9.87 16.18
CA SER A 110 -3.20 8.41 16.14
C SER A 110 -2.66 7.80 17.45
N ASP A 111 -1.84 8.53 18.21
CA ASP A 111 -1.35 8.03 19.51
C ASP A 111 -2.47 8.07 20.58
N ASP A 112 -3.30 9.12 20.58
CA ASP A 112 -4.44 9.24 21.49
C ASP A 112 -5.55 8.21 21.19
N ILE A 113 -5.76 7.89 19.90
CA ILE A 113 -6.66 6.81 19.49
C ILE A 113 -6.21 5.47 20.08
N LEU A 114 -4.92 5.11 19.96
CA LEU A 114 -4.41 3.87 20.55
C LEU A 114 -4.57 3.86 22.08
N ILE A 115 -4.25 4.97 22.76
CA ILE A 115 -4.44 5.11 24.21
C ILE A 115 -5.92 4.98 24.60
N GLY A 116 -6.83 5.52 23.79
CA GLY A 116 -8.28 5.41 23.99
C GLY A 116 -8.77 3.97 23.85
N LEU A 117 -8.31 3.27 22.81
CA LEU A 117 -8.65 1.88 22.55
C LEU A 117 -8.10 0.93 23.62
N GLU A 118 -6.82 1.05 24.02
CA GLU A 118 -6.22 0.16 25.03
C GLU A 118 -6.86 0.32 26.41
N ARG A 119 -7.42 1.49 26.75
CA ARG A 119 -8.17 1.69 28.00
C ARG A 119 -9.43 0.83 28.06
N VAL A 120 -10.05 0.56 26.92
CA VAL A 120 -11.30 -0.21 26.82
C VAL A 120 -11.03 -1.69 26.54
N PHE A 121 -10.10 -1.99 25.64
CA PHE A 121 -9.87 -3.34 25.12
C PHE A 121 -8.55 -3.98 25.58
N LYS A 122 -7.85 -3.35 26.53
CA LYS A 122 -6.49 -3.69 26.97
C LYS A 122 -5.45 -3.46 25.86
N PRO A 123 -4.17 -3.23 26.20
CA PRO A 123 -3.13 -3.06 25.20
C PRO A 123 -2.96 -4.28 24.29
N LEU A 124 -2.25 -4.07 23.18
CA LEU A 124 -1.67 -5.14 22.37
C LEU A 124 -0.26 -5.39 22.92
N GLU A 125 -0.15 -6.40 23.77
CA GLU A 125 0.99 -6.67 24.66
C GLU A 125 1.27 -5.54 25.66
N GLN A 126 2.10 -4.55 25.31
CA GLN A 126 2.44 -3.41 26.17
C GLN A 126 1.63 -2.17 25.80
N SER A 127 1.33 -1.34 26.82
CA SER A 127 0.62 -0.08 26.67
C SER A 127 1.49 0.97 25.97
N MET A 128 0.84 1.89 25.24
CA MET A 128 1.45 3.14 24.74
C MET A 128 2.14 3.97 25.84
N LYS A 129 1.80 3.73 27.11
CA LYS A 129 2.35 4.41 28.28
C LYS A 129 3.45 3.63 29.00
N ASP A 130 3.74 2.42 28.54
CA ASP A 130 4.84 1.64 29.09
C ASP A 130 6.18 2.35 28.80
N PRO A 131 7.11 2.46 29.79
CA PRO A 131 8.39 3.13 29.58
C PRO A 131 9.21 2.58 28.40
N ALA A 132 9.18 1.26 28.15
CA ALA A 132 9.88 0.66 27.02
C ALA A 132 9.25 1.10 25.68
N VAL A 133 7.92 1.12 25.61
CA VAL A 133 7.17 1.57 24.43
C VAL A 133 7.39 3.06 24.15
N ILE A 134 7.43 3.90 25.20
CA ILE A 134 7.71 5.34 25.06
C ILE A 134 9.10 5.56 24.46
N ASN A 135 10.12 4.85 24.96
CA ASN A 135 11.49 4.97 24.44
C ASN A 135 11.59 4.53 22.97
N LEU A 136 10.93 3.41 22.62
CA LEU A 136 10.89 2.92 21.24
C LEU A 136 10.08 3.86 20.31
N ARG A 137 9.01 4.48 20.81
CA ARG A 137 8.27 5.52 20.08
C ARG A 137 9.13 6.75 19.80
N GLN A 138 10.00 7.14 20.73
CA GLN A 138 10.96 8.23 20.48
C GLN A 138 11.97 7.87 19.40
N LEU A 139 12.44 6.61 19.38
CA LEU A 139 13.31 6.10 18.34
C LEU A 139 12.63 6.07 16.96
N GLU A 140 11.37 5.63 16.87
CA GLU A 140 10.60 5.69 15.62
C GLU A 140 10.48 7.14 15.11
N ARG A 141 10.22 8.10 16.00
CA ARG A 141 10.12 9.53 15.62
C ARG A 141 11.47 10.08 15.15
N LEU A 142 12.58 9.60 15.73
CA LEU A 142 13.93 9.95 15.29
C LEU A 142 14.21 9.38 13.90
N LEU A 143 13.85 8.11 13.66
CA LEU A 143 13.98 7.44 12.35
C LEU A 143 13.16 8.18 11.28
N PHE A 144 11.89 8.50 11.59
CA PHE A 144 11.03 9.27 10.70
C PHE A 144 11.64 10.63 10.31
N ARG A 145 12.22 11.36 11.27
CA ARG A 145 12.88 12.65 11.01
C ARG A 145 14.11 12.47 10.12
N ALA A 146 14.97 11.50 10.42
CA ALA A 146 16.16 11.24 9.62
C ALA A 146 15.81 10.85 8.18
N TRP A 147 14.78 10.01 8.00
CA TRP A 147 14.24 9.65 6.70
C TRP A 147 13.71 10.88 5.94
N CYS A 148 12.89 11.72 6.60
CA CYS A 148 12.37 12.94 5.96
C CYS A 148 13.51 13.87 5.54
N THR A 149 14.52 14.07 6.39
CA THR A 149 15.71 14.89 6.08
C THR A 149 16.41 14.39 4.83
N TRP A 150 16.56 13.07 4.67
CA TRP A 150 17.25 12.49 3.51
C TRP A 150 16.39 12.46 2.24
N LEU A 151 15.09 12.17 2.36
CA LEU A 151 14.21 11.94 1.22
C LEU A 151 13.41 13.16 0.77
N CYS A 152 12.84 13.91 1.71
CA CYS A 152 11.75 14.86 1.43
C CYS A 152 12.24 16.28 1.14
N TYR A 153 13.51 16.57 1.41
CA TYR A 153 14.14 17.86 1.14
C TYR A 153 15.21 17.73 0.06
N PRO A 154 15.26 18.65 -0.91
CA PRO A 154 16.31 18.65 -1.93
C PRO A 154 17.65 19.00 -1.28
N THR A 155 18.69 18.24 -1.62
CA THR A 155 20.05 18.52 -1.18
C THR A 155 20.73 19.48 -2.17
N ARG A 156 21.64 20.33 -1.66
CA ARG A 156 22.33 21.37 -2.42
C ARG A 156 23.68 20.92 -2.96
N SER A 157 24.19 19.79 -2.48
CA SER A 157 25.48 19.24 -2.86
C SER A 157 25.57 17.75 -2.53
N SER A 158 26.49 17.04 -3.19
CA SER A 158 26.77 15.62 -2.89
C SER A 158 27.27 15.41 -1.46
N LYS A 159 27.92 16.41 -0.85
CA LYS A 159 28.36 16.35 0.55
C LYS A 159 27.16 16.36 1.51
N GLU A 160 26.14 17.16 1.23
CA GLU A 160 24.90 17.20 2.01
C GLU A 160 24.10 15.91 1.84
N GLU A 161 24.02 15.38 0.61
CA GLU A 161 23.41 14.08 0.33
C GLU A 161 24.08 12.95 1.14
N GLN A 162 25.41 12.89 1.12
CA GLN A 162 26.17 11.90 1.89
C GLN A 162 25.96 12.09 3.39
N HIS A 163 25.99 13.33 3.90
CA HIS A 163 25.75 13.61 5.31
C HIS A 163 24.37 13.14 5.77
N ASN A 164 23.32 13.44 4.99
CA ASN A 164 21.96 13.03 5.30
C ASN A 164 21.80 11.50 5.27
N GLN A 165 22.45 10.83 4.30
CA GLN A 165 22.53 9.37 4.26
C GLN A 165 23.21 8.82 5.53
N ASP A 166 24.36 9.35 5.92
CA ASP A 166 25.11 8.89 7.10
C ASP A 166 24.30 9.09 8.39
N GLN A 167 23.57 10.20 8.52
CA GLN A 167 22.66 10.42 9.66
C GLN A 167 21.52 9.41 9.68
N PHE A 168 20.93 9.09 8.53
CA PHE A 168 19.89 8.07 8.46
C PHE A 168 20.42 6.69 8.86
N ILE A 169 21.56 6.27 8.29
CA ILE A 169 22.20 4.98 8.60
C ILE A 169 22.49 4.87 10.09
N LYS A 170 23.04 5.92 10.71
CA LYS A 170 23.29 5.94 12.16
C LYS A 170 22.02 5.72 13.00
N VAL A 171 20.87 6.24 12.57
CA VAL A 171 19.60 5.99 13.27
C VAL A 171 19.09 4.58 12.99
N VAL A 172 19.28 4.04 11.78
CA VAL A 172 18.97 2.65 11.48
C VAL A 172 19.81 1.68 12.34
N GLU A 173 21.09 1.97 12.58
CA GLU A 173 21.91 1.20 13.53
C GLU A 173 21.31 1.19 14.94
N MET A 174 20.71 2.30 15.39
CA MET A 174 20.00 2.33 16.68
C MET A 174 18.75 1.44 16.68
N VAL A 175 18.06 1.33 15.54
CA VAL A 175 16.90 0.45 15.34
C VAL A 175 17.33 -1.02 15.31
N GLU A 176 18.37 -1.37 14.57
CA GLU A 176 18.98 -2.72 14.56
C GLU A 176 19.40 -3.12 15.99
N ASN A 177 20.00 -2.20 16.74
CA ASN A 177 20.37 -2.40 18.14
C ASN A 177 19.17 -2.51 19.09
N ALA A 178 17.99 -1.97 18.72
CA ALA A 178 16.77 -2.15 19.49
C ALA A 178 16.17 -3.54 19.23
N LEU A 179 16.11 -3.96 17.96
CA LEU A 179 15.65 -5.30 17.55
C LEU A 179 16.56 -6.43 18.05
N SER A 180 17.84 -6.15 18.31
CA SER A 180 18.78 -7.17 18.83
C SER A 180 18.67 -7.43 20.34
N ARG A 181 17.85 -6.66 21.08
CA ARG A 181 17.73 -6.77 22.54
C ARG A 181 16.97 -8.01 22.98
N THR A 182 16.16 -8.57 22.10
CA THR A 182 15.38 -9.78 22.34
C THR A 182 15.83 -10.90 21.40
N PRO A 183 15.67 -12.18 21.77
CA PRO A 183 15.99 -13.29 20.86
C PRO A 183 15.08 -13.35 19.64
N GLY A 184 13.83 -12.86 19.78
CA GLY A 184 12.83 -12.84 18.72
C GLY A 184 13.02 -11.69 17.72
N PRO A 185 12.27 -11.71 16.60
CA PRO A 185 12.40 -10.73 15.53
C PRO A 185 11.67 -9.40 15.78
N TYR A 186 10.91 -9.28 16.87
CA TYR A 186 10.12 -8.10 17.22
C TYR A 186 10.91 -7.14 18.12
N PHE A 187 10.43 -5.90 18.28
CA PHE A 187 11.11 -4.91 19.12
C PHE A 187 11.11 -5.24 20.62
N LEU A 188 10.16 -6.07 21.04
CA LEU A 188 10.01 -6.60 22.40
C LEU A 188 9.82 -8.13 22.30
N ASP A 189 9.69 -8.82 23.45
CA ASP A 189 9.66 -10.29 23.51
C ASP A 189 8.59 -10.93 22.62
N GLN A 190 7.49 -10.21 22.39
CA GLN A 190 6.38 -10.60 21.52
C GLN A 190 6.01 -9.44 20.60
N PHE A 191 5.36 -9.76 19.47
CA PHE A 191 4.74 -8.77 18.61
C PHE A 191 3.75 -7.92 19.42
N GLY A 192 3.84 -6.60 19.30
CA GLY A 192 2.96 -5.73 20.07
C GLY A 192 2.76 -4.34 19.48
N THR A 193 2.29 -3.44 20.34
CA THR A 193 2.03 -2.03 20.00
C THR A 193 3.22 -1.34 19.34
N VAL A 194 4.47 -1.68 19.72
CA VAL A 194 5.66 -1.10 19.10
C VAL A 194 5.79 -1.47 17.63
N ASP A 195 5.63 -2.74 17.27
CA ASP A 195 5.71 -3.19 15.88
C ASP A 195 4.64 -2.51 15.02
N VAL A 196 3.42 -2.41 15.55
CA VAL A 196 2.31 -1.68 14.93
C VAL A 196 2.62 -0.21 14.71
N ILE A 197 3.36 0.44 15.62
CA ILE A 197 3.80 1.84 15.47
C ILE A 197 4.87 1.98 14.37
N PHE A 198 5.88 1.12 14.36
CA PHE A 198 7.00 1.22 13.42
C PHE A 198 6.57 0.86 11.99
N MET A 199 5.72 -0.15 11.83
CA MET A 199 5.34 -0.74 10.54
C MET A 199 5.00 0.29 9.45
N PRO A 200 4.07 1.24 9.64
CA PRO A 200 3.62 2.07 8.53
C PRO A 200 4.73 2.94 7.90
N TYR A 201 5.62 3.51 8.71
CA TYR A 201 6.69 4.34 8.18
C TYR A 201 7.86 3.52 7.68
N VAL A 202 8.23 2.42 8.37
CA VAL A 202 9.31 1.55 7.90
C VAL A 202 8.95 0.89 6.55
N GLU A 203 7.68 0.55 6.31
CA GLU A 203 7.18 0.09 5.01
C GLU A 203 7.42 1.13 3.89
N ARG A 204 7.05 2.39 4.15
CA ARG A 204 7.21 3.51 3.21
C ARG A 204 8.68 3.84 2.99
N MET A 205 9.50 3.75 4.03
CA MET A 205 10.95 3.91 3.93
C MET A 205 11.55 2.81 3.04
N ASN A 206 11.11 1.55 3.18
CA ASN A 206 11.60 0.43 2.38
C ASN A 206 11.36 0.68 0.88
N ALA A 207 10.16 1.12 0.51
CA ALA A 207 9.83 1.45 -0.87
C ALA A 207 10.57 2.70 -1.37
N SER A 208 10.47 3.80 -0.63
CA SER A 208 10.96 5.11 -1.08
C SER A 208 12.49 5.19 -1.11
N LEU A 209 13.21 4.60 -0.17
CA LEU A 209 14.67 4.60 -0.19
C LEU A 209 15.22 3.67 -1.27
N TYR A 210 14.55 2.55 -1.54
CA TYR A 210 14.91 1.69 -2.66
C TYR A 210 14.83 2.47 -3.97
N TYR A 211 13.70 3.16 -4.20
CA TYR A 211 13.42 3.88 -5.44
C TYR A 211 14.17 5.20 -5.59
N TYR A 212 14.19 6.07 -4.58
CA TYR A 212 14.78 7.41 -4.69
C TYR A 212 16.26 7.43 -4.32
N LYS A 213 16.74 6.50 -3.48
CA LYS A 213 18.09 6.58 -2.92
C LYS A 213 18.99 5.41 -3.31
N GLY A 214 18.45 4.39 -3.98
CA GLY A 214 19.19 3.19 -4.33
C GLY A 214 19.59 2.36 -3.10
N TYR A 215 18.88 2.54 -1.97
CA TYR A 215 19.19 1.93 -0.68
C TYR A 215 18.08 0.97 -0.26
N SER A 216 18.44 -0.28 -0.02
CA SER A 216 17.49 -1.34 0.33
C SER A 216 17.51 -1.62 1.82
N ILE A 217 16.43 -1.30 2.54
CA ILE A 217 16.38 -1.51 4.00
C ILE A 217 16.55 -2.98 4.33
N ARG A 218 15.90 -3.88 3.58
CA ARG A 218 15.93 -5.32 3.89
C ARG A 218 17.26 -5.99 3.55
N GLU A 219 17.96 -5.52 2.52
CA GLU A 219 19.23 -6.15 2.10
C GLU A 219 20.40 -5.65 2.96
N GLU A 220 20.34 -4.39 3.42
CA GLU A 220 21.42 -3.75 4.18
C GLU A 220 21.32 -3.98 5.70
N ASN A 221 20.14 -4.33 6.22
CA ASN A 221 19.87 -4.36 7.67
C ASN A 221 19.22 -5.70 8.09
N PRO A 222 20.00 -6.66 8.61
CA PRO A 222 19.53 -8.02 8.84
C PRO A 222 18.45 -8.15 9.92
N ARG A 223 18.42 -7.28 10.95
CA ARG A 223 17.36 -7.35 11.98
C ARG A 223 16.05 -6.79 11.45
N LEU A 224 16.09 -5.69 10.71
CA LEU A 224 14.92 -5.18 10.00
C LEU A 224 14.42 -6.16 8.95
N ALA A 225 15.31 -6.87 8.25
CA ALA A 225 14.93 -7.96 7.34
C ALA A 225 14.15 -9.06 8.07
N ALA A 226 14.70 -9.58 9.17
CA ALA A 226 14.04 -10.58 10.00
C ALA A 226 12.71 -10.07 10.61
N TRP A 227 12.65 -8.80 10.99
CA TRP A 227 11.43 -8.15 11.47
C TRP A 227 10.36 -8.07 10.38
N PHE A 228 10.72 -7.67 9.15
CA PHE A 228 9.80 -7.69 8.02
C PHE A 228 9.29 -9.10 7.71
N GLU A 229 10.17 -10.11 7.70
CA GLU A 229 9.77 -11.52 7.53
C GLU A 229 8.79 -11.95 8.62
N ALA A 230 9.03 -11.56 9.88
CA ALA A 230 8.13 -11.84 10.98
C ALA A 230 6.78 -11.12 10.84
N MET A 231 6.77 -9.84 10.48
CA MET A 231 5.56 -9.08 10.17
C MET A 231 4.77 -9.75 9.04
N GLU A 232 5.46 -10.25 8.03
CA GLU A 232 4.88 -11.00 6.91
C GLU A 232 4.33 -12.37 7.30
N THR A 233 4.59 -12.90 8.50
CA THR A 233 3.84 -14.08 8.98
C THR A 233 2.42 -13.73 9.43
N ARG A 234 2.12 -12.44 9.63
CA ARG A 234 0.84 -11.97 10.17
C ARG A 234 -0.17 -11.68 9.05
N PRO A 235 -1.31 -12.38 9.00
CA PRO A 235 -2.33 -12.13 7.96
C PRO A 235 -2.89 -10.70 7.97
N THR A 236 -2.93 -10.08 9.16
CA THR A 236 -3.29 -8.68 9.39
C THR A 236 -2.38 -7.72 8.62
N TYR A 237 -1.06 -7.88 8.74
CA TYR A 237 -0.10 -7.06 8.00
C TYR A 237 -0.23 -7.29 6.50
N ARG A 238 -0.25 -8.54 6.03
CA ARG A 238 -0.45 -8.86 4.61
C ARG A 238 -1.69 -8.17 4.02
N GLY A 239 -2.78 -8.10 4.79
CA GLY A 239 -4.02 -7.43 4.41
C GLY A 239 -3.96 -5.90 4.29
N THR A 240 -2.95 -5.29 4.89
CA THR A 240 -2.68 -3.84 4.85
C THR A 240 -1.42 -3.46 4.07
N GLN A 241 -0.63 -4.46 3.65
CA GLN A 241 0.65 -4.26 3.00
C GLN A 241 0.48 -3.66 1.62
N SER A 242 1.37 -2.74 1.28
CA SER A 242 1.44 -2.11 -0.05
C SER A 242 2.74 -2.49 -0.78
N ASP A 243 2.72 -2.34 -2.10
CA ASP A 243 3.88 -2.57 -2.96
C ASP A 243 4.77 -1.32 -3.08
N PHE A 244 5.97 -1.50 -3.63
CA PHE A 244 6.88 -0.38 -3.85
C PHE A 244 6.31 0.65 -4.81
N HIS A 245 5.69 0.20 -5.91
CA HIS A 245 5.17 1.11 -6.93
C HIS A 245 4.08 2.04 -6.38
N THR A 246 3.16 1.53 -5.55
CA THR A 246 2.12 2.37 -4.95
C THR A 246 2.74 3.41 -4.02
N HIS A 247 3.62 2.98 -3.09
CA HIS A 247 4.23 3.88 -2.10
C HIS A 247 5.08 4.97 -2.74
N VAL A 248 5.94 4.64 -3.70
CA VAL A 248 6.85 5.64 -4.30
C VAL A 248 6.08 6.71 -5.07
N HIS A 249 4.92 6.35 -5.62
CA HIS A 249 4.08 7.27 -6.39
C HIS A 249 2.97 7.93 -5.58
N ASP A 250 2.60 7.42 -4.40
CA ASP A 250 1.62 8.08 -3.52
C ASP A 250 2.25 9.08 -2.55
N LEU A 251 3.54 8.89 -2.21
CA LEU A 251 4.22 9.61 -1.15
C LEU A 251 4.58 11.06 -1.48
N PRO A 252 5.01 11.42 -2.71
CA PRO A 252 5.41 12.79 -3.04
C PRO A 252 4.37 13.86 -2.68
N PRO A 253 3.07 13.74 -3.05
CA PRO A 253 2.08 14.75 -2.67
C PRO A 253 1.69 14.72 -1.19
N GLN A 254 2.01 13.65 -0.46
CA GLN A 254 1.76 13.55 0.98
C GLN A 254 2.88 14.19 1.81
N MET A 255 4.13 14.07 1.35
CA MET A 255 5.32 14.53 2.07
C MET A 255 5.85 15.89 1.59
N GLY A 256 5.25 16.47 0.55
CA GLY A 256 5.71 17.73 -0.05
C GLY A 256 6.86 17.56 -1.06
N GLY A 257 7.20 16.31 -1.41
CA GLY A 257 8.23 15.95 -2.38
C GLY A 257 9.04 14.73 -1.93
N CYS A 258 9.61 14.01 -2.89
CA CYS A 258 10.61 12.96 -2.69
C CYS A 258 11.72 13.15 -3.73
N TRP A 259 12.97 13.24 -3.29
CA TRP A 259 14.08 13.69 -4.13
C TRP A 259 15.07 12.54 -4.39
N PRO A 260 15.22 12.12 -5.66
CA PRO A 260 16.18 11.09 -5.99
C PRO A 260 17.62 11.59 -5.84
N ASN A 261 18.57 10.68 -5.66
CA ASN A 261 19.99 10.96 -5.84
C ASN A 261 20.49 10.49 -7.21
N ASP A 262 21.72 10.84 -7.57
CA ASP A 262 22.30 10.53 -8.88
C ASP A 262 23.07 9.19 -8.92
N LYS A 263 22.84 8.29 -7.95
CA LYS A 263 23.56 7.01 -7.91
C LYS A 263 23.04 6.07 -9.01
N PRO A 264 23.91 5.29 -9.68
CA PRO A 264 23.48 4.32 -10.70
C PRO A 264 22.43 3.32 -10.20
N GLN A 265 22.56 2.87 -8.94
CA GLN A 265 21.60 1.94 -8.33
C GLN A 265 20.19 2.53 -8.24
N THR A 266 20.08 3.85 -8.05
CA THR A 266 18.78 4.54 -8.03
C THR A 266 18.07 4.40 -9.36
N LEU A 267 18.76 4.63 -10.48
CA LEU A 267 18.17 4.48 -11.82
C LEU A 267 17.75 3.03 -12.11
N ILE A 268 18.56 2.05 -11.69
CA ILE A 268 18.24 0.62 -11.81
C ILE A 268 16.96 0.29 -11.02
N ASN A 269 16.88 0.75 -9.78
CA ASN A 269 15.74 0.51 -8.90
C ASN A 269 14.47 1.19 -9.41
N GLN A 270 14.57 2.42 -9.92
CA GLN A 270 13.44 3.13 -10.53
C GLN A 270 12.89 2.36 -11.73
N ALA A 271 13.77 1.98 -12.66
CA ALA A 271 13.39 1.21 -13.84
C ALA A 271 12.70 -0.10 -13.45
N ARG A 272 13.19 -0.79 -12.42
CA ARG A 272 12.60 -2.04 -11.93
C ARG A 272 11.23 -1.85 -11.30
N VAL A 273 11.05 -0.81 -10.48
CA VAL A 273 9.75 -0.53 -9.82
C VAL A 273 8.70 -0.05 -10.82
N ASP A 274 9.09 0.73 -11.82
CA ASP A 274 8.16 1.30 -12.81
C ASP A 274 7.84 0.34 -13.96
N ASN A 275 8.81 -0.42 -14.44
CA ASN A 275 8.68 -1.23 -15.66
C ASN A 275 8.86 -2.73 -15.44
N GLY A 276 9.22 -3.15 -14.23
CA GLY A 276 9.50 -4.54 -13.90
C GLY A 276 10.93 -5.00 -14.25
N PRO A 277 11.26 -6.27 -13.99
CA PRO A 277 10.40 -7.27 -13.38
C PRO A 277 10.10 -6.96 -11.90
N TRP A 278 8.83 -7.06 -11.51
CA TRP A 278 8.38 -6.84 -10.12
C TRP A 278 8.60 -8.06 -9.22
N GLU A 279 8.83 -9.23 -9.83
CA GLU A 279 9.26 -10.42 -9.10
C GLU A 279 10.65 -10.19 -8.47
N GLY A 280 10.80 -10.66 -7.24
CA GLY A 280 12.02 -10.50 -6.44
C GLY A 280 12.33 -9.07 -5.98
N LEU A 281 11.40 -8.11 -6.09
CA LEU A 281 11.53 -6.84 -5.37
C LEU A 281 11.54 -7.11 -3.86
N PRO A 282 12.32 -6.37 -3.05
CA PRO A 282 12.36 -6.56 -1.59
C PRO A 282 11.16 -5.89 -0.88
N ASP A 283 9.98 -5.98 -1.50
CA ASP A 283 8.71 -5.46 -0.99
C ASP A 283 7.84 -6.54 -0.32
N VAL A 284 8.10 -7.81 -0.64
CA VAL A 284 7.47 -9.00 -0.05
C VAL A 284 8.38 -10.23 -0.16
N THR A 285 8.40 -11.09 0.86
CA THR A 285 9.17 -12.34 0.91
C THR A 285 8.32 -13.59 1.20
N TYR A 286 7.10 -13.47 1.72
CA TYR A 286 6.22 -14.64 1.87
C TYR A 286 5.81 -15.24 0.51
N PRO A 287 5.59 -16.56 0.39
CA PRO A 287 5.26 -17.20 -0.89
C PRO A 287 4.01 -16.63 -1.57
N GLU A 288 4.03 -16.53 -2.90
CA GLU A 288 2.88 -16.10 -3.69
C GLU A 288 1.67 -17.04 -3.47
N PRO A 289 0.48 -16.49 -3.13
CA PRO A 289 -0.76 -17.27 -3.09
C PRO A 289 -1.17 -17.76 -4.50
N GLU A 290 -1.65 -19.00 -4.60
CA GLU A 290 -2.17 -19.57 -5.86
C GLU A 290 -3.32 -18.73 -6.45
N THR A 291 -4.05 -18.01 -5.61
CA THR A 291 -5.19 -17.15 -5.97
C THR A 291 -4.79 -15.82 -6.60
N SER A 292 -3.49 -15.48 -6.72
CA SER A 292 -3.05 -14.15 -7.15
C SER A 292 -3.58 -13.74 -8.53
N ARG A 293 -3.61 -14.68 -9.49
CA ARG A 293 -4.14 -14.42 -10.85
C ARG A 293 -5.66 -14.29 -10.86
N THR A 294 -6.36 -15.16 -10.13
CA THR A 294 -7.83 -15.18 -10.07
C THR A 294 -8.36 -13.97 -9.29
N GLU A 295 -7.66 -13.52 -8.25
CA GLU A 295 -7.90 -12.25 -7.56
C GLU A 295 -7.77 -11.08 -8.54
N ALA A 296 -6.62 -10.95 -9.22
CA ALA A 296 -6.38 -9.85 -10.15
C ALA A 296 -7.48 -9.80 -11.23
N LEU A 297 -7.83 -10.95 -11.81
CA LEU A 297 -8.89 -11.06 -12.80
C LEU A 297 -10.24 -10.61 -12.23
N GLN A 298 -10.64 -11.12 -11.07
CA GLN A 298 -11.91 -10.80 -10.44
C GLN A 298 -12.03 -9.31 -10.15
N ARG A 299 -10.95 -8.69 -9.68
CA ARG A 299 -10.89 -7.26 -9.37
C ARG A 299 -11.00 -6.40 -10.63
N VAL A 300 -10.36 -6.79 -11.73
CA VAL A 300 -10.52 -6.10 -13.02
C VAL A 300 -11.94 -6.28 -13.55
N LEU A 301 -12.49 -7.49 -13.54
CA LEU A 301 -13.87 -7.76 -13.99
C LEU A 301 -14.91 -6.93 -13.23
N LYS A 302 -14.78 -6.86 -11.90
CA LYS A 302 -15.66 -6.08 -11.03
C LYS A 302 -15.71 -4.59 -11.42
N HIS A 303 -14.59 -4.05 -11.89
CA HIS A 303 -14.44 -2.62 -12.18
C HIS A 303 -14.24 -2.28 -13.66
N ARG A 304 -14.37 -3.27 -14.57
CA ARG A 304 -13.96 -3.14 -15.98
C ARG A 304 -14.52 -1.92 -16.68
N THR A 305 -15.81 -1.63 -16.46
CA THR A 305 -16.48 -0.49 -17.10
C THR A 305 -15.84 0.82 -16.67
N ASN A 306 -15.53 0.97 -15.38
CA ASN A 306 -14.86 2.16 -14.87
C ASN A 306 -13.40 2.23 -15.34
N ILE A 307 -12.68 1.09 -15.33
CA ILE A 307 -11.30 1.00 -15.81
C ILE A 307 -11.18 1.43 -17.28
N ILE A 308 -12.07 0.95 -18.14
CA ILE A 308 -12.12 1.33 -19.55
C ILE A 308 -12.45 2.82 -19.70
N ARG A 309 -13.49 3.29 -19.01
CA ARG A 309 -13.96 4.69 -19.08
C ARG A 309 -12.90 5.71 -18.65
N VAL A 310 -12.09 5.41 -17.64
CA VAL A 310 -11.07 6.35 -17.12
C VAL A 310 -9.74 6.27 -17.87
N ASN A 311 -9.60 5.33 -18.82
CA ASN A 311 -8.42 5.28 -19.67
C ASN A 311 -8.48 6.42 -20.69
N PRO A 312 -7.36 7.14 -20.96
CA PRO A 312 -7.33 8.19 -21.97
C PRO A 312 -7.51 7.69 -23.42
N ALA A 313 -7.28 6.40 -23.66
CA ALA A 313 -7.45 5.79 -24.97
C ALA A 313 -8.92 5.48 -25.28
N ASP A 314 -9.24 5.40 -26.58
CA ASP A 314 -10.57 5.01 -27.04
C ASP A 314 -10.95 3.60 -26.55
N GLU A 315 -12.21 3.40 -26.18
CA GLU A 315 -12.68 2.11 -25.66
C GLU A 315 -12.53 0.97 -26.68
N THR A 316 -12.68 1.27 -27.98
CA THR A 316 -12.55 0.28 -29.05
C THR A 316 -11.10 -0.18 -29.23
N LEU A 317 -10.14 0.61 -28.75
CA LEU A 317 -8.73 0.25 -28.70
C LEU A 317 -8.38 -0.47 -27.39
N PHE A 318 -8.81 0.07 -26.25
CA PHE A 318 -8.36 -0.39 -24.95
C PHE A 318 -9.08 -1.65 -24.44
N ASP A 319 -10.39 -1.81 -24.70
CA ASP A 319 -11.13 -3.02 -24.30
C ASP A 319 -10.49 -4.32 -24.84
N PRO A 320 -10.28 -4.48 -26.16
CA PRO A 320 -9.63 -5.68 -26.69
C PRO A 320 -8.18 -5.84 -26.21
N ALA A 321 -7.43 -4.75 -26.03
CA ALA A 321 -6.07 -4.81 -25.49
C ALA A 321 -6.06 -5.34 -24.05
N LEU A 322 -6.98 -4.84 -23.21
CA LEU A 322 -7.14 -5.30 -21.83
C LEU A 322 -7.50 -6.78 -21.79
N ARG A 323 -8.42 -7.24 -22.65
CA ARG A 323 -8.76 -8.68 -22.73
C ARG A 323 -7.57 -9.54 -23.16
N CYS A 324 -6.71 -9.07 -24.06
CA CYS A 324 -5.46 -9.76 -24.38
C CYS A 324 -4.55 -9.90 -23.15
N ALA A 325 -4.37 -8.82 -22.38
CA ALA A 325 -3.56 -8.86 -21.17
C ALA A 325 -4.16 -9.79 -20.09
N LEU A 326 -5.48 -9.80 -19.91
CA LEU A 326 -6.14 -10.70 -18.97
C LEU A 326 -6.07 -12.17 -19.43
N THR A 327 -6.21 -12.42 -20.73
CA THR A 327 -6.06 -13.76 -21.33
C THR A 327 -4.65 -14.29 -21.06
N HIS A 328 -3.62 -13.51 -21.40
CA HIS A 328 -2.23 -13.88 -21.14
C HIS A 328 -1.96 -14.12 -19.64
N MET A 329 -2.53 -13.30 -18.75
CA MET A 329 -2.35 -13.46 -17.30
C MET A 329 -2.84 -14.82 -16.80
N ILE A 330 -3.96 -15.30 -17.34
CA ILE A 330 -4.65 -16.50 -16.87
C ILE A 330 -4.17 -17.76 -17.59
N THR A 331 -3.96 -17.72 -18.91
CA THR A 331 -3.60 -18.90 -19.70
C THR A 331 -2.09 -19.03 -19.94
N GLY A 332 -1.33 -17.94 -19.79
CA GLY A 332 0.07 -17.86 -20.20
C GLY A 332 0.27 -17.75 -21.71
N GLU A 333 -0.81 -17.81 -22.51
CA GLU A 333 -0.73 -17.75 -23.96
C GLU A 333 -0.65 -16.31 -24.46
N THR A 334 0.17 -16.08 -25.49
CA THR A 334 0.34 -14.74 -26.07
C THR A 334 -0.88 -14.33 -26.91
N CYS A 335 -1.49 -13.20 -26.56
CA CYS A 335 -2.56 -12.55 -27.31
C CYS A 335 -2.06 -11.24 -27.89
N MET A 336 -2.08 -11.08 -29.22
CA MET A 336 -1.67 -9.85 -29.89
C MET A 336 -2.74 -8.77 -29.66
N PRO A 337 -2.44 -7.68 -28.93
CA PRO A 337 -3.38 -6.58 -28.78
C PRO A 337 -3.42 -5.73 -30.06
N PRO A 338 -4.40 -4.83 -30.21
CA PRO A 338 -4.41 -3.85 -31.30
C PRO A 338 -3.13 -3.01 -31.35
N LEU A 339 -2.68 -2.66 -32.55
CA LEU A 339 -1.52 -1.76 -32.73
C LEU A 339 -1.77 -0.40 -32.07
N GLY A 340 -0.77 0.11 -31.34
CA GLY A 340 -0.85 1.39 -30.62
C GLY A 340 -1.57 1.35 -29.27
N SER A 341 -1.95 0.16 -28.77
CA SER A 341 -2.59 0.03 -27.44
C SER A 341 -1.60 0.00 -26.27
N ASP A 342 -0.30 0.09 -26.54
CA ASP A 342 0.79 0.00 -25.55
C ASP A 342 0.68 1.07 -24.47
N SER A 343 0.49 2.33 -24.85
CA SER A 343 0.30 3.45 -23.93
C SER A 343 -0.93 3.29 -23.03
N ALA A 344 -2.02 2.72 -23.57
CA ALA A 344 -3.26 2.46 -22.83
C ALA A 344 -3.10 1.35 -21.78
N LEU A 345 -2.36 0.29 -22.12
CA LEU A 345 -2.03 -0.79 -21.19
C LEU A 345 -1.09 -0.32 -20.09
N ARG A 346 -0.04 0.44 -20.43
CA ARG A 346 0.89 1.03 -19.46
C ARG A 346 0.23 2.11 -18.58
N TYR A 347 -0.77 2.82 -19.11
CA TYR A 347 -1.60 3.72 -18.30
C TYR A 347 -2.27 2.97 -17.13
N LEU A 348 -2.92 1.83 -17.40
CA LEU A 348 -3.53 1.01 -16.35
C LEU A 348 -2.47 0.40 -15.42
N ARG A 349 -1.37 -0.14 -15.97
CA ARG A 349 -0.25 -0.72 -15.22
C ARG A 349 0.16 0.23 -14.09
N ASP A 350 0.44 1.48 -14.43
CA ASP A 350 0.94 2.52 -13.52
C ASP A 350 -0.08 2.97 -12.46
N ARG A 351 -1.35 2.58 -12.60
CA ARG A 351 -2.47 3.05 -11.77
C ARG A 351 -3.11 1.98 -10.92
N ILE A 352 -2.56 0.78 -10.90
CA ILE A 352 -2.90 -0.26 -9.93
C ILE A 352 -2.43 0.20 -8.55
N SER A 353 -3.33 0.22 -7.56
CA SER A 353 -3.02 0.64 -6.19
C SER A 353 -3.12 -0.55 -5.23
N VAL A 354 -2.05 -0.84 -4.51
CA VAL A 354 -2.01 -1.89 -3.48
C VAL A 354 -2.14 -1.25 -2.09
N PRO A 355 -2.87 -1.83 -1.12
CA PRO A 355 -3.78 -2.97 -1.23
C PRO A 355 -5.21 -2.58 -1.66
N ARG A 356 -5.45 -1.31 -2.06
CA ARG A 356 -6.80 -0.81 -2.42
C ARG A 356 -7.49 -1.67 -3.46
N ASP A 357 -6.77 -2.04 -4.53
CA ASP A 357 -7.36 -2.74 -5.67
C ASP A 357 -7.29 -4.24 -5.49
N MET A 358 -6.15 -4.75 -5.02
CA MET A 358 -5.83 -6.17 -4.86
C MET A 358 -4.57 -6.34 -3.99
N SER A 359 -4.26 -7.57 -3.61
CA SER A 359 -3.02 -7.94 -2.93
C SER A 359 -1.76 -7.66 -3.76
N ILE A 360 -0.61 -7.63 -3.08
CA ILE A 360 0.68 -7.34 -3.71
C ILE A 360 1.00 -8.30 -4.87
N TYR A 361 0.76 -9.60 -4.70
CA TYR A 361 1.04 -10.59 -5.73
C TYR A 361 0.07 -10.51 -6.91
N ALA A 362 -1.22 -10.30 -6.64
CA ALA A 362 -2.21 -10.04 -7.69
C ALA A 362 -1.84 -8.83 -8.54
N ALA A 363 -1.39 -7.74 -7.89
CA ALA A 363 -0.94 -6.53 -8.59
C ALA A 363 0.31 -6.80 -9.44
N LYS A 364 1.29 -7.54 -8.92
CA LYS A 364 2.49 -7.94 -9.68
C LYS A 364 2.13 -8.73 -10.94
N ARG A 365 1.21 -9.71 -10.85
CA ARG A 365 0.75 -10.50 -12.00
C ARG A 365 0.02 -9.66 -13.04
N LEU A 366 -0.83 -8.73 -12.60
CA LEU A 366 -1.52 -7.82 -13.52
C LEU A 366 -0.53 -6.87 -14.22
N ARG A 367 0.39 -6.25 -13.47
CA ARG A 367 1.43 -5.36 -14.03
C ARG A 367 2.30 -6.08 -15.06
N GLU A 368 2.76 -7.29 -14.72
CA GLU A 368 3.56 -8.13 -15.61
C GLU A 368 2.82 -8.46 -16.91
N SER A 369 1.55 -8.83 -16.82
CA SER A 369 0.76 -9.16 -18.00
C SER A 369 0.48 -7.95 -18.89
N LEU A 370 0.16 -6.79 -18.27
CA LEU A 370 -0.04 -5.54 -19.00
C LEU A 370 1.22 -5.11 -19.74
N GLU A 371 2.40 -5.17 -19.08
CA GLU A 371 3.67 -4.79 -19.71
C GLU A 371 4.09 -5.74 -20.84
N LYS A 372 3.99 -7.05 -20.61
CA LYS A 372 4.28 -8.06 -21.66
C LYS A 372 3.39 -7.85 -22.87
N THR A 373 2.10 -7.61 -22.66
CA THR A 373 1.14 -7.39 -23.74
C THR A 373 1.41 -6.07 -24.47
N ALA A 374 1.70 -4.98 -23.74
CA ALA A 374 2.04 -3.68 -24.33
C ALA A 374 3.29 -3.76 -25.22
N SER A 375 4.32 -4.48 -24.75
CA SER A 375 5.60 -4.62 -25.46
C SER A 375 5.49 -5.32 -26.82
N LEU A 376 4.40 -6.05 -27.08
CA LEU A 376 4.16 -6.69 -28.39
C LEU A 376 3.85 -5.68 -29.51
N VAL A 377 3.39 -4.47 -29.16
CA VAL A 377 2.88 -3.49 -30.13
C VAL A 377 3.53 -2.12 -30.03
N GLY A 378 4.40 -1.88 -29.04
CA GLY A 378 5.23 -0.68 -29.00
C GLY A 378 5.83 -0.31 -27.65
N ASN A 379 6.52 0.83 -27.63
CA ASN A 379 7.24 1.39 -26.47
C ASN A 379 6.58 2.65 -25.88
N GLY A 380 5.41 3.03 -26.38
CA GLY A 380 4.61 4.16 -25.90
C GLY A 380 4.26 4.02 -24.42
N GLN A 381 4.45 5.08 -23.66
CA GLN A 381 4.12 5.15 -22.24
C GLN A 381 2.73 5.77 -22.05
N GLY A 382 2.06 5.38 -20.96
CA GLY A 382 0.87 6.09 -20.50
C GLY A 382 1.20 7.51 -20.07
N SER A 383 0.18 8.32 -19.81
CA SER A 383 0.39 9.64 -19.19
C SER A 383 1.16 9.50 -17.88
N ALA A 384 2.10 10.40 -17.60
CA ALA A 384 2.89 10.37 -16.37
C ALA A 384 2.01 10.43 -15.11
N ILE A 385 2.46 9.78 -14.03
CA ILE A 385 1.81 9.90 -12.72
C ILE A 385 2.07 11.32 -12.18
N PRO A 386 1.04 12.07 -11.76
CA PRO A 386 1.26 13.41 -11.24
C PRO A 386 2.00 13.38 -9.89
N ILE A 387 2.95 14.29 -9.70
CA ILE A 387 3.81 14.35 -8.49
C ILE A 387 3.19 15.22 -7.39
N ARG A 388 2.40 16.25 -7.76
CA ARG A 388 1.80 17.21 -6.82
C ARG A 388 0.43 16.78 -6.27
N HIS A 389 -0.15 15.72 -6.83
CA HIS A 389 -1.42 15.15 -6.42
C HIS A 389 -1.56 13.74 -7.00
N ARG A 390 -2.58 12.99 -6.59
CA ARG A 390 -2.98 11.71 -7.18
C ARG A 390 -4.45 11.70 -7.60
N ARG A 391 -4.93 12.77 -8.21
CA ARG A 391 -6.32 12.86 -8.73
C ARG A 391 -6.61 11.90 -9.89
N ASP A 392 -5.57 11.31 -10.49
CA ASP A 392 -5.66 10.12 -11.35
C ASP A 392 -6.21 8.89 -10.61
N GLN A 393 -6.25 8.93 -9.27
CA GLN A 393 -6.78 7.91 -8.39
C GLN A 393 -8.05 8.37 -7.65
N ASP A 394 -8.80 9.35 -8.18
CA ASP A 394 -10.00 9.84 -7.50
C ASP A 394 -11.04 8.70 -7.34
N PRO A 395 -11.42 8.32 -6.11
CA PRO A 395 -12.35 7.22 -5.87
C PRO A 395 -13.75 7.52 -6.39
N ALA A 396 -14.11 8.79 -6.64
CA ALA A 396 -15.38 9.16 -7.28
C ALA A 396 -15.54 8.53 -8.67
N ASN A 397 -14.44 8.26 -9.37
CA ASN A 397 -14.46 7.58 -10.67
C ASN A 397 -14.84 6.10 -10.58
N PHE A 398 -14.85 5.52 -9.39
CA PHE A 398 -15.17 4.11 -9.12
C PHE A 398 -16.35 3.94 -8.16
N ALA A 399 -16.98 5.04 -7.73
CA ALA A 399 -18.22 4.98 -6.97
C ALA A 399 -19.34 4.42 -7.85
N LYS A 400 -20.26 3.65 -7.24
CA LYS A 400 -21.51 3.26 -7.93
C LYS A 400 -22.20 4.55 -8.38
N ALA A 401 -22.64 4.62 -9.64
CA ALA A 401 -23.50 5.70 -10.08
C ALA A 401 -24.70 5.76 -9.12
N VAL A 402 -24.92 6.94 -8.52
CA VAL A 402 -26.07 7.19 -7.64
C VAL A 402 -27.34 7.21 -8.46
#